data_AF-A0A9E2Z9R8-F1
#
_entry.id   AF-A0A9E2Z9R8-F1
#
_cell.length_a   1.000
_cell.length_b   1.000
_cell.length_c   1.000
_cell.angle_alpha   90.00
_cell.angle_beta   90.00
_cell.angle_gamma   90.00
#
_symmetry.space_group_name_H-M   'P 1'
#
loop_
_entity.id
_entity.type
_entity.pdbx_description
1 polymer ?
#
loop_
_entity_poly.entity_id
_entity_poly.type
_entity_poly.pdbx_seq_one_letter_code
_entity_poly.pdbx_strand_id
1 'polypeptide(L)'
;MTETRTLEDGQAWLRARLERGAHPLDGIEPTAAQRTIDGLKGLDPESWTAAWGSLADEFAAKARAATGAEAERAAWLQAYQAAFLGRYPVPTHPLKERQYRRA
;
A
#
# COMPACT_ATOMS: atom_id res chain seq x y z
N MET A 1 -16.62 11.26 20.19
CA MET A 1 -15.15 11.23 20.32
C MET A 1 -14.66 10.25 19.27
N THR A 2 -13.90 10.70 18.28
CA THR A 2 -13.39 9.82 17.22
C THR A 2 -12.21 9.07 17.81
N GLU A 3 -12.33 7.75 17.96
CA GLU A 3 -11.19 6.90 18.33
C GLU A 3 -10.09 7.09 17.29
N THR A 4 -8.91 7.52 17.73
CA THR A 4 -7.74 7.63 16.88
C THR A 4 -7.17 6.22 16.77
N ARG A 5 -7.35 5.54 15.63
CA ARG A 5 -6.70 4.23 15.41
C ARG A 5 -5.20 4.36 15.60
N THR A 6 -4.60 3.44 16.33
CA THR A 6 -3.15 3.43 16.52
C THR A 6 -2.45 2.89 15.26
N LEU A 7 -1.13 3.07 15.19
CA LEU A 7 -0.32 2.44 14.14
C LEU A 7 -0.45 0.91 14.21
N GLU A 8 -0.45 0.33 15.41
CA GLU A 8 -0.61 -1.13 15.58
C GLU A 8 -1.96 -1.62 15.04
N ASP A 9 -3.05 -0.89 15.31
CA ASP A 9 -4.38 -1.22 14.77
C ASP A 9 -4.40 -1.17 13.24
N GLY A 10 -3.76 -0.15 12.65
CA GLY A 10 -3.63 -0.01 11.20
C GLY A 10 -2.83 -1.14 10.58
N GLN A 11 -1.68 -1.50 11.17
CA GLN A 11 -0.87 -2.61 10.72
C GLN A 11 -1.62 -3.94 10.84
N ALA A 12 -2.29 -4.21 11.96
CA ALA A 12 -3.10 -5.41 12.14
C ALA A 12 -4.22 -5.50 11.10
N TRP A 13 -4.91 -4.40 10.81
CA TRP A 13 -5.95 -4.33 9.78
C TRP A 13 -5.40 -4.62 8.38
N LEU A 14 -4.22 -4.08 8.05
CA LEU A 14 -3.55 -4.33 6.77
C LEU A 14 -3.12 -5.78 6.62
N ARG A 15 -2.49 -6.37 7.64
CA ARG A 15 -2.10 -7.79 7.63
C ARG A 15 -3.31 -8.69 7.40
N ALA A 16 -4.40 -8.46 8.13
CA ALA A 16 -5.62 -9.23 7.96
C ALA A 16 -6.20 -9.13 6.53
N ARG A 17 -6.01 -8.00 5.83
CA ARG A 17 -6.40 -7.86 4.42
C ARG A 17 -5.45 -8.56 3.47
N LEU A 18 -4.16 -8.45 3.72
CA LEU A 18 -3.14 -9.13 2.94
C LEU A 18 -3.37 -10.64 2.94
N GLU A 19 -3.62 -11.22 4.12
CA GLU A 19 -3.93 -12.65 4.30
C GLU A 19 -5.15 -13.10 3.48
N ARG A 20 -6.16 -12.23 3.36
CA ARG A 20 -7.40 -12.53 2.62
C ARG A 20 -7.33 -12.15 1.14
N GLY A 21 -6.23 -11.58 0.67
CA GLY A 21 -6.13 -11.02 -0.69
C GLY A 21 -7.17 -9.92 -0.94
N ALA A 22 -7.47 -9.10 0.07
CA ALA A 22 -8.52 -8.10 0.02
C ALA A 22 -7.99 -6.69 -0.28
N HIS A 23 -8.79 -5.91 -1.00
CA HIS A 23 -8.52 -4.49 -1.29
C HIS A 23 -8.23 -3.70 0.00
N PRO A 24 -7.21 -2.80 0.02
CA PRO A 24 -6.43 -2.32 -1.13
C PRO A 24 -5.16 -3.14 -1.45
N LEU A 25 -4.91 -4.25 -0.76
CA LEU A 25 -3.70 -5.05 -0.92
C LEU A 25 -3.88 -6.23 -1.89
N ASP A 26 -4.97 -6.25 -2.65
CA ASP A 26 -5.19 -7.29 -3.65
C ASP A 26 -4.17 -7.15 -4.80
N GLY A 27 -3.49 -8.25 -5.13
CA GLY A 27 -2.57 -8.32 -6.27
C GLY A 27 -1.18 -7.74 -6.05
N ILE A 28 -0.85 -7.22 -4.86
CA ILE A 28 0.54 -6.90 -4.50
C ILE A 28 1.27 -8.15 -3.99
N GLU A 29 2.57 -8.26 -4.24
CA GLU A 29 3.38 -9.38 -3.77
C GLU A 29 3.35 -9.45 -2.22
N PRO A 30 2.86 -10.55 -1.63
CA PRO A 30 2.57 -10.59 -0.20
C PRO A 30 3.77 -10.36 0.70
N THR A 31 4.94 -10.88 0.35
CA THR A 31 6.15 -10.76 1.17
C THR A 31 6.62 -9.31 1.25
N ALA A 32 6.66 -8.61 0.12
CA ALA A 32 7.05 -7.22 0.04
C ALA A 32 6.04 -6.30 0.71
N ALA A 33 4.74 -6.57 0.56
CA ALA A 33 3.70 -5.85 1.28
C ALA A 33 3.79 -6.07 2.80
N GLN A 34 4.01 -7.30 3.26
CA GLN A 34 4.19 -7.62 4.68
C GLN A 34 5.38 -6.85 5.28
N ARG A 35 6.55 -6.88 4.62
CA ARG A 35 7.73 -6.08 5.04
C ARG A 35 7.42 -4.59 5.11
N THR A 36 6.66 -4.07 4.14
CA THR A 36 6.28 -2.65 4.09
C THR A 36 5.34 -2.30 5.24
N ILE A 37 4.33 -3.15 5.53
CA ILE A 37 3.40 -2.98 6.65
C ILE A 37 4.15 -2.98 7.98
N ASP A 38 5.04 -3.95 8.20
CA ASP A 38 5.81 -4.05 9.44
C ASP A 38 6.78 -2.88 9.64
N GLY A 39 7.24 -2.28 8.52
CA GLY A 39 8.13 -1.12 8.51
C GLY A 39 7.46 0.24 8.66
N LEU A 40 6.12 0.32 8.58
CA LEU A 40 5.38 1.59 8.68
C LEU A 40 5.74 2.35 9.96
N LYS A 41 5.98 3.65 9.82
CA LYS A 41 6.30 4.57 10.93
C LYS A 41 5.11 5.42 11.37
N GLY A 42 4.07 5.45 10.57
CA GLY A 42 2.85 6.23 10.79
C GLY A 42 1.81 5.92 9.73
N LEU A 43 0.58 6.33 10.01
CA LEU A 43 -0.55 6.28 9.06
C LEU A 43 -0.85 7.68 8.48
N ASP A 44 -0.05 8.68 8.87
CA ASP A 44 -0.12 10.01 8.27
C ASP A 44 0.35 9.96 6.80
N PRO A 45 -0.05 10.96 5.98
CA PRO A 45 0.26 10.95 4.56
C PRO A 45 1.77 10.84 4.25
N GLU A 46 2.64 11.44 5.06
CA GLU A 46 4.08 11.45 4.81
C GLU A 46 4.67 10.06 5.03
N SER A 47 4.45 9.47 6.21
CA SER A 47 4.91 8.12 6.53
C SER A 47 4.35 7.07 5.57
N TRP A 48 3.08 7.21 5.19
CA TRP A 48 2.39 6.30 4.29
C TRP A 48 2.95 6.36 2.86
N THR A 49 3.01 7.56 2.29
CA THR A 49 3.53 7.76 0.93
C THR A 49 5.00 7.38 0.84
N ALA A 50 5.80 7.65 1.88
CA ALA A 50 7.20 7.22 1.92
C ALA A 50 7.36 5.70 1.84
N ALA A 51 6.60 4.95 2.65
CA ALA A 51 6.70 3.48 2.70
C ALA A 51 6.28 2.81 1.38
N TRP A 52 5.08 3.14 0.88
CA TRP A 52 4.56 2.53 -0.34
C TRP A 52 5.21 3.08 -1.62
N GLY A 53 5.66 4.34 -1.59
CA GLY A 53 6.48 4.94 -2.64
C GLY A 53 7.84 4.23 -2.77
N SER A 54 8.51 3.96 -1.65
CA SER A 54 9.76 3.18 -1.66
C SER A 54 9.57 1.78 -2.22
N LEU A 55 8.44 1.13 -1.95
CA LEU A 55 8.12 -0.17 -2.54
C LEU A 55 7.87 -0.07 -4.05
N ALA A 56 7.22 1.00 -4.52
CA ALA A 56 7.03 1.26 -5.93
C ALA A 56 8.37 1.44 -6.65
N ASP A 57 9.30 2.19 -6.05
CA ASP A 57 10.65 2.37 -6.57
C ASP A 57 11.44 1.05 -6.62
N GLU A 58 11.31 0.19 -5.60
CA GLU A 58 11.92 -1.15 -5.57
C GLU A 58 11.44 -1.99 -6.77
N PHE A 59 10.13 -2.04 -7.02
CA PHE A 59 9.58 -2.78 -8.16
C PHE A 59 9.91 -2.16 -9.51
N ALA A 60 9.93 -0.83 -9.61
CA ALA A 60 10.36 -0.14 -10.83
C ALA A 60 11.83 -0.42 -11.16
N ALA A 61 12.70 -0.50 -10.15
CA ALA A 61 14.08 -0.91 -10.32
C ALA A 61 14.19 -2.38 -10.79
N LYS A 62 13.42 -3.30 -10.19
CA LYS A 62 13.33 -4.70 -10.66
C LYS A 62 12.86 -4.79 -12.10
N ALA A 63 11.87 -4.01 -12.50
CA ALA A 63 11.36 -3.99 -13.86
C ALA A 63 12.45 -3.56 -14.85
N ARG A 64 13.18 -2.47 -14.54
CA ARG A 64 14.29 -1.99 -15.36
C ARG A 64 15.46 -2.97 -15.47
N ALA A 65 15.67 -3.81 -14.45
CA ALA A 65 16.72 -4.82 -14.42
C ALA A 65 16.29 -6.17 -15.00
N ALA A 66 15.02 -6.34 -15.37
CA ALA A 66 14.48 -7.62 -15.80
C ALA A 66 15.02 -8.01 -17.19
N THR A 67 15.40 -9.29 -17.33
CA THR A 67 15.74 -9.88 -18.62
C THR A 67 14.53 -10.64 -19.15
N GLY A 68 13.71 -9.97 -19.97
CA GLY A 68 12.54 -10.56 -20.61
C GLY A 68 11.26 -9.78 -20.36
N ALA A 69 10.44 -9.63 -21.41
CA ALA A 69 9.27 -8.77 -21.41
C ALA A 69 8.21 -9.16 -20.36
N GLU A 70 8.07 -10.45 -20.06
CA GLU A 70 7.10 -10.92 -19.06
C GLU A 70 7.50 -10.50 -17.64
N ALA A 71 8.77 -10.71 -17.27
CA ALA A 71 9.30 -10.32 -15.96
C ALA A 71 9.28 -8.81 -15.76
N GLU A 72 9.66 -8.05 -16.81
CA GLU A 72 9.59 -6.59 -16.81
C GLU A 72 8.15 -6.12 -16.58
N ARG A 73 7.19 -6.65 -17.35
CA ARG A 73 5.77 -6.30 -17.22
C ARG A 73 5.23 -6.64 -15.83
N ALA A 74 5.54 -7.82 -15.31
CA ALA A 74 5.09 -8.24 -13.98
C ALA A 74 5.61 -7.30 -12.88
N ALA A 75 6.88 -6.89 -12.95
CA ALA A 75 7.46 -5.95 -12.01
C ALA A 75 6.86 -4.53 -12.16
N TRP A 76 6.59 -4.06 -13.37
CA TRP A 76 5.89 -2.78 -13.57
C TRP A 76 4.47 -2.77 -13.01
N LEU A 77 3.74 -3.88 -13.12
CA LEU A 77 2.41 -4.01 -12.50
C LEU A 77 2.51 -3.89 -10.97
N GLN A 78 3.53 -4.49 -10.35
CA GLN A 78 3.76 -4.35 -8.91
C GLN A 78 4.13 -2.92 -8.50
N ALA A 79 4.96 -2.24 -9.29
CA ALA A 79 5.30 -0.83 -9.07
C ALA A 79 4.04 0.06 -9.12
N TYR A 80 3.18 -0.18 -10.11
CA TYR A 80 1.90 0.51 -10.22
C TYR A 80 1.00 0.28 -8.99
N GLN A 81 0.87 -0.98 -8.51
CA GLN A 81 0.05 -1.29 -7.35
C GLN A 81 0.59 -0.64 -6.06
N ALA A 82 1.91 -0.66 -5.86
CA ALA A 82 2.53 0.03 -4.72
C ALA A 82 2.32 1.55 -4.78
N ALA A 83 2.45 2.17 -5.96
CA ALA A 83 2.16 3.59 -6.15
C ALA A 83 0.67 3.91 -5.93
N PHE A 84 -0.24 3.02 -6.33
CA PHE A 84 -1.67 3.11 -6.04
C PHE A 84 -1.94 3.09 -4.52
N LEU A 85 -1.26 2.21 -3.79
CA LEU A 85 -1.36 2.16 -2.33
C LEU A 85 -0.80 3.42 -1.68
N GLY A 86 0.31 3.98 -2.15
CA GLY A 86 0.91 5.21 -1.60
C GLY A 86 0.02 6.45 -1.68
N ARG A 87 -1.02 6.44 -2.52
CA ARG A 87 -2.06 7.46 -2.58
C ARG A 87 -3.36 7.10 -1.83
N TYR A 88 -3.45 5.92 -1.23
CA TYR A 88 -4.65 5.44 -0.52
C TYR A 88 -4.71 5.94 0.94
N PRO A 89 -5.91 6.15 1.51
CA PRO A 89 -7.13 6.46 0.77
C PRO A 89 -6.93 7.82 0.09
N VAL A 90 -7.58 8.07 -1.04
CA VAL A 90 -7.66 9.44 -1.58
C VAL A 90 -8.95 10.10 -1.06
N PRO A 91 -8.99 10.71 0.14
CA PRO A 91 -10.05 11.61 0.51
C PRO A 91 -9.67 13.03 0.06
N THR A 92 -9.87 13.34 -1.21
CA THR A 92 -9.76 14.73 -1.72
C THR A 92 -11.01 15.57 -1.44
N HIS A 93 -11.98 15.05 -0.68
CA HIS A 93 -13.24 15.73 -0.45
C HIS A 93 -13.89 15.31 0.89
N PRO A 94 -14.45 16.25 1.69
CA PRO A 94 -15.11 15.96 2.96
C PRO A 94 -16.23 14.92 2.88
N LEU A 95 -16.92 14.81 1.73
CA LEU A 95 -17.95 13.79 1.51
C LEU A 95 -17.36 12.37 1.43
N LYS A 96 -16.17 12.20 0.83
CA LYS A 96 -15.49 10.91 0.73
C LYS A 96 -14.93 10.48 2.09
N GLU A 97 -14.42 11.44 2.86
CA GLU A 97 -14.02 11.23 4.25
C GLU A 97 -15.19 10.74 5.11
N ARG A 98 -16.39 11.32 4.95
CA ARG A 98 -17.59 10.86 5.66
C ARG A 98 -17.98 9.42 5.30
N GLN A 99 -17.80 8.99 4.05
CA GLN A 99 -18.06 7.61 3.67
C GLN A 99 -16.98 6.66 4.20
N TYR A 100 -15.71 7.08 4.22
CA TYR A 100 -14.63 6.32 4.83
C TYR A 100 -14.90 6.02 6.31
N ARG A 101 -15.39 7.01 7.08
CA ARG A 101 -15.74 6.83 8.49
C ARG A 101 -16.95 5.91 8.75
N ARG A 102 -17.73 5.55 7.72
CA ARG A 102 -18.90 4.66 7.84
C ARG A 102 -18.58 3.18 7.62
N ALA A 103 -17.42 2.87 7.06
CA ALA A 103 -16.95 1.51 6.78
C ALA A 103 -16.05 0.98 7.92
#